data_AF-A0A930TI08-F1
#
_entry.id   AF-A0A930TI08-F1
#
_cell.length_a   1.000
_cell.length_b   1.000
_cell.length_c   1.000
_cell.angle_alpha   90.00
_cell.angle_beta   90.00
_cell.angle_gamma   90.00
#
_symmetry.space_group_name_H-M   'P 1'
#
loop_
_entity.id
_entity.type
_entity.pdbx_description
1 polymer ?
#
loop_
_entity_poly.entity_id
_entity_poly.type
_entity_poly.pdbx_seq_one_letter_code
_entity_poly.pdbx_strand_id
1 'polypeptide(L)'
;MSKQTGTLSIQFKKNKKGNLQRKSISISFGNGQSLKFDGFPDKKLPEHNISIALLEKIGSVTEEGKQTWDVEFELGEQQAILKLREQGQDWDREEPQIAEEIPLPQRVRPQEQPRRAPGDRFHNPYNFIPALPRDQVTGELGDRAPVGHGRYLPDYWSGRISVKLTTVTPLLIPDAAEMTADSNGHKTYPVRLAADGKPYLPPTSIKGMLRSAYEAVTNSRLSVFEGHDARLAYRMPATEGTVAKPARVERRSNGLYLRILEESSCVGGAAKLPRYEKQGRTPDKGEQRAALKYSRINDLPEHGDRVRVKLNKGKVTHIEQWTSEDPPNGDWKLGWVCVTGANVGSKQNERVFIQHDRDPAVRVTPAITELWENLITDYQKVHEKELRERESRGQAPTTYLGNKPGQTAWSRHVYDPSQRKLTEGILCYVELDEDCDLNYLQPTDVIALQPVTISRRLYEQKPADLLPESLHPATDISELSPADRVFGWVNQKNRQPKQKTSNANSYKGQLRIHSVDCQTSGRCCMKEGLRAGEAW
;
A
#
# COMPACT_ATOMS: atom_id res chain seq x y z
N MET A 1 -21.86 38.78 14.97
CA MET A 1 -21.73 38.75 13.49
C MET A 1 -22.77 39.67 12.91
N SER A 2 -22.42 40.53 11.95
CA SER A 2 -23.36 41.50 11.37
C SER A 2 -24.24 40.82 10.33
N LYS A 3 -25.57 40.91 10.48
CA LYS A 3 -26.51 40.56 9.40
C LYS A 3 -26.35 41.59 8.28
N GLN A 4 -26.28 41.12 7.03
CA GLN A 4 -26.22 41.96 5.84
C GLN A 4 -27.27 41.50 4.85
N THR A 5 -27.77 42.42 4.03
CA THR A 5 -28.72 42.15 2.95
C THR A 5 -28.06 42.30 1.58
N GLY A 6 -28.55 41.55 0.60
CA GLY A 6 -28.09 41.62 -0.77
C GLY A 6 -28.97 40.82 -1.71
N THR A 7 -28.53 40.69 -2.96
CA THR A 7 -29.27 39.96 -4.00
C THR A 7 -28.44 38.78 -4.49
N LEU A 8 -28.94 37.56 -4.29
CA LEU A 8 -28.41 36.33 -4.85
C LEU A 8 -28.85 36.24 -6.31
N SER A 9 -27.91 36.05 -7.23
CA SER A 9 -28.16 35.81 -8.65
C SER A 9 -27.59 34.45 -9.06
N ILE A 10 -28.41 33.60 -9.68
CA ILE A 10 -27.99 32.31 -10.23
C ILE A 10 -28.39 32.22 -11.70
N GLN A 11 -27.42 31.86 -12.55
CA GLN A 11 -27.68 31.56 -13.96
C GLN A 11 -27.93 30.06 -14.13
N PHE A 12 -29.09 29.69 -14.67
CA PHE A 12 -29.44 28.33 -15.01
C PHE A 12 -29.27 28.07 -16.50
N LYS A 13 -28.62 26.96 -16.86
CA LYS A 13 -28.43 26.52 -18.25
C LYS A 13 -28.46 25.00 -18.35
N LYS A 14 -29.12 24.46 -19.37
CA LYS A 14 -29.14 23.02 -19.64
C LYS A 14 -27.79 22.55 -20.17
N ASN A 15 -27.37 21.38 -19.72
CA ASN A 15 -26.19 20.70 -20.26
C ASN A 15 -26.54 19.92 -21.54
N LYS A 16 -25.54 19.32 -22.19
CA LYS A 16 -25.72 18.51 -23.42
C LYS A 16 -26.69 17.32 -23.26
N LYS A 17 -27.03 16.93 -22.03
CA LYS A 17 -27.98 15.85 -21.70
C LYS A 17 -29.38 16.38 -21.32
N GLY A 18 -29.64 17.69 -21.46
CA GLY A 18 -30.93 18.32 -21.16
C GLY A 18 -31.14 18.68 -19.69
N ASN A 19 -30.22 18.36 -18.78
CA ASN A 19 -30.35 18.65 -17.35
C ASN A 19 -29.97 20.10 -17.05
N LEU A 20 -30.81 20.81 -16.30
CA LEU A 20 -30.55 22.18 -15.86
C LEU A 20 -29.39 22.21 -14.83
N GLN A 21 -28.45 23.14 -14.98
CA GLN A 21 -27.29 23.29 -14.12
C GLN A 21 -27.14 24.76 -13.67
N ARG A 22 -26.69 24.96 -12.42
CA ARG A 22 -26.29 26.26 -11.87
C ARG A 22 -24.91 26.62 -12.47
N LYS A 23 -24.88 27.54 -13.43
CA LYS A 23 -23.67 27.90 -14.21
C LYS A 23 -22.84 29.00 -13.59
N SER A 24 -23.51 30.01 -13.05
CA SER A 24 -22.86 31.09 -12.32
C SER A 24 -23.67 31.47 -11.10
N ILE A 25 -22.99 31.72 -9.99
CA ILE A 25 -23.60 32.15 -8.73
C ILE A 25 -22.89 33.41 -8.27
N SER A 26 -23.65 34.46 -7.96
CA SER A 26 -23.10 35.69 -7.41
C SER A 26 -24.03 36.31 -6.38
N ILE A 27 -23.47 36.95 -5.36
CA ILE A 27 -24.22 37.73 -4.37
C ILE A 27 -23.76 39.18 -4.47
N SER A 28 -24.70 40.08 -4.77
CA SER A 28 -24.47 41.52 -4.80
C SER A 28 -24.86 42.13 -3.47
N PHE A 29 -23.99 42.97 -2.91
CA PHE A 29 -24.17 43.65 -1.65
C PHE A 29 -24.87 44.99 -1.85
N GLY A 30 -25.63 45.47 -0.86
CA GLY A 30 -26.25 46.80 -0.89
C GLY A 30 -25.26 47.97 -1.02
N ASN A 31 -23.96 47.74 -0.76
CA ASN A 31 -22.88 48.74 -0.92
C ASN A 31 -22.22 48.72 -2.32
N GLY A 32 -22.76 47.95 -3.28
CA GLY A 32 -22.24 47.86 -4.65
C GLY A 32 -21.12 46.84 -4.88
N GLN A 33 -20.63 46.16 -3.84
CA GLN A 33 -19.71 45.02 -4.00
C GLN A 33 -20.44 43.78 -4.52
N SER A 34 -19.73 42.84 -5.13
CA SER A 34 -20.29 41.53 -5.52
C SER A 34 -19.30 40.40 -5.29
N LEU A 35 -19.77 39.30 -4.71
CA LEU A 35 -19.05 38.03 -4.60
C LEU A 35 -19.48 37.12 -5.76
N LYS A 36 -18.54 36.67 -6.59
CA LYS A 36 -18.78 35.67 -7.64
C LYS A 36 -18.16 34.34 -7.22
N PHE A 37 -18.89 33.25 -7.41
CA PHE A 37 -18.47 31.89 -7.04
C PHE A 37 -18.02 31.05 -8.26
N ASP A 38 -17.72 31.72 -9.38
CA ASP A 38 -17.42 31.07 -10.66
C ASP A 38 -15.92 30.75 -10.79
N GLY A 39 -15.56 29.49 -11.05
CA GLY A 39 -14.30 29.15 -11.73
C GLY A 39 -13.16 28.47 -10.94
N PHE A 40 -13.40 27.91 -9.74
CA PHE A 40 -12.41 27.03 -9.07
C PHE A 40 -13.07 25.75 -8.50
N PRO A 41 -12.41 24.58 -8.56
CA PRO A 41 -13.03 23.28 -8.30
C PRO A 41 -13.55 23.07 -6.85
N ASP A 42 -13.11 23.88 -5.87
CA ASP A 42 -13.42 23.69 -4.44
C ASP A 42 -14.16 24.86 -3.76
N LYS A 43 -14.78 25.78 -4.51
CA LYS A 43 -15.60 26.87 -3.92
C LYS A 43 -16.99 26.98 -4.54
N LYS A 44 -17.79 25.91 -4.41
CA LYS A 44 -19.25 26.04 -4.47
C LYS A 44 -19.72 26.69 -3.17
N LEU A 45 -20.76 27.53 -3.21
CA LEU A 45 -21.45 27.96 -2.00
C LEU A 45 -21.93 26.68 -1.28
N PRO A 46 -21.42 26.35 -0.08
CA PRO A 46 -21.74 25.09 0.55
C PRO A 46 -23.24 25.03 0.84
N GLU A 47 -23.91 23.96 0.42
CA GLU A 47 -25.37 23.87 0.60
C GLU A 47 -25.75 23.93 2.08
N HIS A 48 -24.86 23.49 2.98
CA HIS A 48 -25.07 23.58 4.43
C HIS A 48 -25.09 25.02 4.99
N ASN A 49 -24.66 26.01 4.20
CA ASN A 49 -24.68 27.42 4.58
C ASN A 49 -25.91 28.15 4.00
N ILE A 50 -26.81 27.45 3.30
CA ILE A 50 -28.04 27.99 2.71
C ILE A 50 -29.24 27.43 3.48
N SER A 51 -30.22 28.27 3.86
CA SER A 51 -31.46 27.82 4.50
C SER A 51 -32.17 26.76 3.65
N ILE A 52 -32.86 25.83 4.31
CA ILE A 52 -33.58 24.72 3.65
C ILE A 52 -34.61 25.29 2.67
N ALA A 53 -35.41 26.26 3.09
CA ALA A 53 -36.44 26.83 2.22
C ALA A 53 -35.86 27.58 1.00
N LEU A 54 -34.74 28.29 1.17
CA LEU A 54 -34.07 28.93 0.03
C LEU A 54 -33.46 27.88 -0.91
N LEU A 55 -32.91 26.79 -0.37
CA LEU A 55 -32.38 25.68 -1.16
C LEU A 55 -33.48 24.99 -1.98
N GLU A 56 -34.65 24.78 -1.39
CA GLU A 56 -35.83 24.22 -2.07
C GLU A 56 -36.32 25.15 -3.19
N LYS A 57 -36.42 26.47 -2.94
CA LYS A 57 -36.79 27.46 -3.96
C LYS A 57 -35.79 27.49 -5.13
N ILE A 58 -34.49 27.38 -4.86
CA ILE A 58 -33.45 27.27 -5.89
C ILE A 58 -33.59 25.94 -6.65
N GLY A 59 -33.96 24.86 -5.95
CA GLY A 59 -34.17 23.53 -6.53
C GLY A 59 -35.42 23.41 -7.40
N SER A 60 -36.46 24.22 -7.14
CA SER A 60 -37.71 24.21 -7.91
C SER A 60 -37.65 24.96 -9.24
N VAL A 61 -36.53 25.62 -9.58
CA VAL A 61 -36.36 26.32 -10.86
C VAL A 61 -36.24 25.31 -12.00
N THR A 62 -37.15 25.39 -12.97
CA THR A 62 -37.20 24.47 -14.13
C THR A 62 -36.82 25.13 -15.47
N GLU A 63 -36.74 26.46 -15.49
CA GLU A 63 -36.48 27.26 -16.70
C GLU A 63 -35.02 27.71 -16.81
N GLU A 64 -34.54 27.89 -18.04
CA GLU A 64 -33.24 28.53 -18.29
C GLU A 64 -33.34 30.04 -18.09
N GLY A 65 -32.31 30.65 -17.55
CA GLY A 65 -32.29 32.09 -17.33
C GLY A 65 -31.58 32.49 -16.06
N LYS A 66 -31.51 33.81 -15.84
CA LYS A 66 -31.00 34.39 -14.60
C LYS A 66 -32.16 34.49 -13.62
N GLN A 67 -32.02 33.88 -12.45
CA GLN A 67 -32.96 34.03 -11.33
C GLN A 67 -32.30 34.82 -10.21
N THR A 68 -33.09 35.63 -9.53
CA THR A 68 -32.61 36.50 -8.45
C THR A 68 -33.50 36.40 -7.23
N TRP A 69 -32.88 36.37 -6.04
CA TRP A 69 -33.56 36.37 -4.75
C TRP A 69 -32.94 37.43 -3.85
N ASP A 70 -33.80 38.14 -3.12
CA ASP A 70 -33.35 39.02 -2.04
C ASP A 70 -33.03 38.19 -0.82
N VAL A 71 -31.81 38.35 -0.30
CA VAL A 71 -31.23 37.45 0.70
C VAL A 71 -30.63 38.23 1.87
N GLU A 72 -30.71 37.61 3.04
CA GLU A 72 -29.93 37.95 4.21
C GLU A 72 -28.78 36.96 4.38
N PHE A 73 -27.60 37.46 4.73
CA PHE A 73 -26.45 36.62 5.02
C PHE A 73 -25.60 37.12 6.18
N GLU A 74 -24.86 36.19 6.76
CA GLU A 74 -23.90 36.41 7.84
C GLU A 74 -22.51 35.99 7.36
N LEU A 75 -21.54 36.90 7.48
CA LEU A 75 -20.16 36.66 7.09
C LEU A 75 -19.31 36.24 8.29
N GLY A 76 -18.46 35.25 8.07
CA GLY A 76 -17.36 34.86 8.97
C GLY A 76 -16.07 35.59 8.64
N GLU A 77 -14.97 35.10 9.23
CA GLU A 77 -13.62 35.56 8.89
C GLU A 77 -13.34 35.33 7.39
N GLN A 78 -12.56 36.24 6.77
CA GLN A 78 -12.20 36.20 5.34
C GLN A 78 -13.37 36.30 4.34
N GLN A 79 -14.49 36.93 4.71
CA GLN A 79 -15.68 37.09 3.85
C GLN A 79 -16.35 35.78 3.41
N ALA A 80 -16.16 34.68 4.17
CA ALA A 80 -16.91 33.45 3.95
C ALA A 80 -18.37 33.61 4.42
N ILE A 81 -19.33 33.21 3.59
CA ILE A 81 -20.75 33.20 3.97
C ILE A 81 -21.00 32.03 4.91
N LEU A 82 -21.43 32.30 6.15
CA LEU A 82 -21.74 31.29 7.16
C LEU A 82 -23.21 30.87 7.13
N LYS A 83 -24.12 31.84 6.98
CA LYS A 83 -25.56 31.63 6.86
C LYS A 83 -26.09 32.48 5.72
N LEU A 84 -26.89 31.91 4.84
CA LEU A 84 -27.59 32.56 3.73
C LEU A 84 -29.05 32.13 3.72
N ARG A 85 -29.96 33.09 3.79
CA ARG A 85 -31.42 32.85 3.78
C ARG A 85 -32.12 33.93 2.98
N GLU A 86 -33.37 33.70 2.60
CA GLU A 86 -34.17 34.75 1.95
C GLU A 86 -34.44 35.89 2.93
N GLN A 87 -34.50 37.12 2.43
CA GLN A 87 -34.70 38.29 3.28
C GLN A 87 -36.02 38.18 4.04
N GLY A 88 -35.97 38.40 5.37
CA GLY A 88 -37.14 38.23 6.24
C GLY A 88 -37.49 36.79 6.63
N GLN A 89 -36.73 35.79 6.15
CA GLN A 89 -36.89 34.40 6.58
C GLN A 89 -36.03 34.10 7.82
N ASP A 90 -36.57 33.35 8.77
CA ASP A 90 -35.78 32.76 9.87
C ASP A 90 -34.83 31.67 9.36
N TRP A 91 -33.74 31.45 10.11
CA TRP A 91 -32.81 30.37 9.83
C TRP A 91 -33.41 29.02 10.25
N ASP A 92 -33.66 28.16 9.27
CA ASP A 92 -34.44 26.91 9.38
C ASP A 92 -33.56 25.64 9.46
N ARG A 93 -32.24 25.79 9.51
CA ARG A 93 -31.33 24.68 9.85
C ARG A 93 -31.09 24.67 11.34
N GLU A 94 -31.32 23.51 11.94
CA GLU A 94 -30.82 23.23 13.28
C GLU A 94 -29.30 23.46 13.28
N GLU A 95 -28.82 24.35 14.16
CA GLU A 95 -27.39 24.36 14.48
C GLU A 95 -27.03 22.96 14.94
N PRO A 96 -25.90 22.37 14.50
CA PRO A 96 -25.48 21.09 15.02
C PRO A 96 -25.37 21.27 16.53
N GLN A 97 -26.36 20.78 17.26
CA GLN A 97 -26.24 20.58 18.69
C GLN A 97 -25.08 19.62 18.82
N ILE A 98 -23.94 20.15 19.27
CA ILE A 98 -22.94 19.34 19.93
C ILE A 98 -23.76 18.65 21.02
N ALA A 99 -24.11 17.39 20.75
CA ALA A 99 -24.91 16.60 21.67
C ALA A 99 -24.29 16.78 23.04
N GLU A 100 -25.09 17.22 24.01
CA GLU A 100 -24.71 17.24 25.40
C GLU A 100 -23.95 15.94 25.68
N GLU A 101 -22.74 16.09 26.22
CA GLU A 101 -21.86 14.98 26.54
C GLU A 101 -22.68 13.92 27.28
N ILE A 102 -22.91 12.79 26.61
CA ILE A 102 -23.31 11.58 27.32
C ILE A 102 -22.26 11.43 28.43
N PRO A 103 -22.64 11.38 29.73
CA PRO A 103 -21.66 11.25 30.78
C PRO A 103 -20.98 9.89 30.57
N LEU A 104 -19.81 9.90 29.94
CA LEU A 104 -18.90 8.77 29.99
C LEU A 104 -18.69 8.51 31.47
N PRO A 105 -18.83 7.25 31.95
CA PRO A 105 -18.46 6.95 33.32
C PRO A 105 -17.06 7.49 33.54
N GLN A 106 -16.93 8.44 34.48
CA GLN A 106 -15.67 9.08 34.80
C GLN A 106 -14.71 7.97 35.22
N ARG A 107 -13.90 7.47 34.28
CA ARG A 107 -12.63 6.87 34.62
C ARG A 107 -11.90 7.97 35.36
N VAL A 108 -11.80 7.84 36.67
CA VAL A 108 -10.83 8.56 37.47
C VAL A 108 -9.51 8.30 36.78
N ARG A 109 -9.05 9.26 35.95
CA ARG A 109 -7.69 9.21 35.44
C ARG A 109 -6.84 9.28 36.70
N PRO A 110 -5.99 8.28 36.97
CA PRO A 110 -4.94 8.46 37.97
C PRO A 110 -4.26 9.78 37.62
N GLN A 111 -4.10 10.67 38.60
CA GLN A 111 -3.41 11.95 38.39
C GLN A 111 -2.14 11.68 37.59
N GLU A 112 -2.11 12.13 36.33
CA GLU A 112 -0.93 12.09 35.49
C GLU A 112 0.05 13.09 36.10
N GLN A 113 0.79 12.63 37.11
CA GLN A 113 2.10 13.19 37.35
C GLN A 113 2.89 12.97 36.06
N PRO A 114 3.47 14.01 35.45
CA PRO A 114 4.34 13.84 34.31
C PRO A 114 5.56 13.06 34.78
N ARG A 115 5.49 11.73 34.72
CA ARG A 115 6.66 10.88 34.79
C ARG A 115 7.47 11.24 33.56
N ARG A 116 8.56 11.99 33.74
CA ARG A 116 9.60 12.10 32.73
C ARG A 116 10.03 10.67 32.41
N ALA A 117 9.57 10.16 31.28
CA ALA A 117 10.10 8.94 30.71
C ALA A 117 11.61 9.16 30.51
N PRO A 118 12.47 8.22 30.95
CA PRO A 118 13.87 8.24 30.55
C PRO A 118 13.93 8.33 29.02
N GLY A 119 14.73 9.27 28.49
CA GLY A 119 14.80 9.59 27.06
C GLY A 119 15.20 8.43 26.13
N ASP A 120 15.54 7.27 26.70
CA ASP A 120 15.99 6.07 25.98
C ASP A 120 14.90 5.02 25.76
N ARG A 121 13.63 5.28 26.16
CA ARG A 121 12.56 4.30 26.02
C ARG A 121 11.50 4.76 25.02
N PHE A 122 11.47 4.12 23.85
CA PHE A 122 10.41 4.28 22.86
C PHE A 122 9.04 4.01 23.50
N HIS A 123 8.21 5.04 23.61
CA HIS A 123 6.83 4.91 24.06
C HIS A 123 5.95 4.58 22.87
N ASN A 124 5.50 3.33 22.79
CA ASN A 124 4.54 2.91 21.77
C ASN A 124 3.16 3.53 22.08
N PRO A 125 2.59 4.36 21.18
CA PRO A 125 1.29 5.01 21.41
C PRO A 125 0.10 4.03 21.35
N TYR A 126 0.33 2.78 20.94
CA TYR A 126 -0.68 1.74 20.84
C TYR A 126 -0.55 0.76 22.02
N ASN A 127 -1.63 0.62 22.80
CA ASN A 127 -1.76 -0.47 23.77
C ASN A 127 -2.06 -1.77 23.02
N PHE A 128 -1.02 -2.41 22.48
CA PHE A 128 -1.16 -3.74 21.89
C PHE A 128 -1.43 -4.77 22.99
N ILE A 129 -2.38 -5.68 22.72
CA ILE A 129 -2.56 -6.87 23.54
C ILE A 129 -1.40 -7.82 23.18
N PRO A 130 -0.58 -8.27 24.14
CA PRO A 130 0.56 -9.13 23.84
C PRO A 130 0.10 -10.49 23.29
N ALA A 131 0.77 -10.96 22.25
CA ALA A 131 0.55 -12.27 21.64
C ALA A 131 1.37 -13.34 22.39
N LEU A 132 0.86 -13.78 23.54
CA LEU A 132 1.56 -14.74 24.40
C LEU A 132 1.39 -16.19 23.89
N PRO A 133 2.43 -17.04 23.94
CA PRO A 133 2.29 -18.46 23.59
C PRO A 133 1.16 -19.14 24.36
N ARG A 134 0.45 -20.06 23.71
CA ARG A 134 -0.71 -20.76 24.30
C ARG A 134 -0.37 -22.07 25.00
N ASP A 135 0.90 -22.48 25.00
CA ASP A 135 1.36 -23.80 25.48
C ASP A 135 1.02 -24.10 26.95
N GLN A 136 0.80 -23.06 27.76
CA GLN A 136 0.45 -23.17 29.18
C GLN A 136 -1.02 -22.80 29.48
N VAL A 137 -1.81 -22.50 28.45
CA VAL A 137 -3.21 -22.10 28.63
C VAL A 137 -4.06 -23.36 28.81
N THR A 138 -4.69 -23.51 29.97
CA THR A 138 -5.48 -24.69 30.35
C THR A 138 -6.94 -24.31 30.65
N GLY A 139 -7.79 -25.32 30.88
CA GLY A 139 -9.19 -25.12 31.22
C GLY A 139 -10.03 -24.59 30.05
N GLU A 140 -11.02 -23.73 30.33
CA GLU A 140 -11.95 -23.23 29.32
C GLU A 140 -11.31 -22.31 28.28
N LEU A 141 -10.18 -21.68 28.61
CA LEU A 141 -9.41 -20.87 27.67
C LEU A 141 -8.40 -21.69 26.87
N GLY A 142 -8.18 -22.96 27.23
CA GLY A 142 -7.26 -23.86 26.54
C GLY A 142 -7.79 -24.36 25.20
N ASP A 143 -6.87 -24.92 24.41
CA ASP A 143 -7.17 -25.58 23.15
C ASP A 143 -7.84 -26.93 23.44
N ARG A 144 -8.97 -27.20 22.80
CA ARG A 144 -9.68 -28.48 22.93
C ARG A 144 -10.66 -28.72 21.81
N ALA A 145 -11.04 -29.98 21.63
CA ALA A 145 -12.16 -30.34 20.78
C ALA A 145 -13.45 -29.62 21.22
N PRO A 146 -14.24 -29.11 20.25
CA PRO A 146 -15.51 -28.47 20.55
C PRO A 146 -16.56 -29.49 21.00
N VAL A 147 -17.57 -29.00 21.72
CA VAL A 147 -18.77 -29.79 21.98
C VAL A 147 -19.66 -29.84 20.74
N GLY A 148 -20.30 -30.99 20.50
CA GLY A 148 -21.18 -31.18 19.34
C GLY A 148 -22.49 -30.39 19.42
N HIS A 149 -23.16 -30.21 18.27
CA HIS A 149 -24.44 -29.48 18.16
C HIS A 149 -25.69 -30.37 18.27
N GLY A 150 -25.53 -31.68 18.49
CA GLY A 150 -26.63 -32.66 18.37
C GLY A 150 -27.63 -32.65 19.53
N ARG A 151 -27.31 -32.00 20.66
CA ARG A 151 -28.19 -31.88 21.82
C ARG A 151 -27.81 -30.68 22.69
N TYR A 152 -28.74 -30.24 23.53
CA TYR A 152 -28.43 -29.33 24.63
C TYR A 152 -27.63 -30.07 25.72
N LEU A 153 -26.65 -29.39 26.29
CA LEU A 153 -25.83 -29.92 27.38
C LEU A 153 -26.25 -29.27 28.70
N PRO A 154 -26.31 -30.01 29.83
CA PRO A 154 -26.80 -29.50 31.11
C PRO A 154 -26.07 -28.24 31.60
N ASP A 155 -24.75 -28.16 31.36
CA ASP A 155 -23.88 -27.09 31.86
C ASP A 155 -23.63 -25.97 30.83
N TYR A 156 -24.44 -25.89 29.78
CA TYR A 156 -24.26 -24.93 28.69
C TYR A 156 -25.52 -24.09 28.44
N TRP A 157 -25.29 -22.81 28.15
CA TRP A 157 -26.36 -21.87 27.84
C TRP A 157 -26.71 -21.91 26.35
N SER A 158 -28.01 -21.82 26.06
CA SER A 158 -28.51 -21.64 24.69
C SER A 158 -29.65 -20.63 24.70
N GLY A 159 -29.76 -19.82 23.65
CA GLY A 159 -30.77 -18.78 23.58
C GLY A 159 -30.49 -17.73 22.52
N ARG A 160 -31.23 -16.62 22.59
CA ARG A 160 -31.06 -15.44 21.73
C ARG A 160 -30.94 -14.21 22.61
N ILE A 161 -30.02 -13.33 22.23
CA ILE A 161 -29.81 -12.03 22.89
C ILE A 161 -29.99 -10.96 21.82
N SER A 162 -30.80 -9.96 22.13
CA SER A 162 -30.97 -8.77 21.30
C SER A 162 -30.11 -7.64 21.86
N VAL A 163 -29.32 -7.01 21.00
CA VAL A 163 -28.41 -5.91 21.39
C VAL A 163 -28.73 -4.69 20.55
N LYS A 164 -28.86 -3.53 21.20
CA LYS A 164 -28.94 -2.23 20.54
C LYS A 164 -27.53 -1.64 20.46
N LEU A 165 -27.09 -1.30 19.25
CA LEU A 165 -25.79 -0.69 19.00
C LEU A 165 -25.99 0.79 18.65
N THR A 166 -25.16 1.66 19.22
CA THR A 166 -25.15 3.09 18.94
C THR A 166 -23.76 3.49 18.44
N THR A 167 -23.69 4.18 17.31
CA THR A 167 -22.44 4.73 16.78
C THR A 167 -22.02 5.94 17.61
N VAL A 168 -20.92 5.83 18.35
CA VAL A 168 -20.36 6.95 19.14
C VAL A 168 -19.55 7.91 18.26
N THR A 169 -18.93 7.37 17.20
CA THR A 169 -18.23 8.13 16.16
C THR A 169 -18.84 7.80 14.79
N PRO A 170 -18.62 8.62 13.76
CA PRO A 170 -19.04 8.27 12.40
C PRO A 170 -18.53 6.89 11.99
N LEU A 171 -19.46 6.01 11.57
CA LEU A 171 -19.16 4.66 11.13
C LEU A 171 -19.26 4.59 9.61
N LEU A 172 -18.18 4.16 8.96
CA LEU A 172 -18.15 3.97 7.52
C LEU A 172 -18.67 2.57 7.18
N ILE A 173 -19.65 2.51 6.28
CA ILE A 173 -20.24 1.26 5.80
C ILE A 173 -20.17 1.27 4.27
N PRO A 174 -18.98 1.12 3.67
CA PRO A 174 -18.81 1.24 2.23
C PRO A 174 -19.47 0.07 1.49
N ASP A 175 -20.10 0.37 0.36
CA ASP A 175 -20.49 -0.62 -0.63
C ASP A 175 -19.39 -0.76 -1.67
N ALA A 176 -18.63 -1.84 -1.58
CA ALA A 176 -17.56 -2.13 -2.52
C ALA A 176 -18.08 -2.54 -3.92
N ALA A 177 -19.33 -3.03 -4.02
CA ALA A 177 -19.90 -3.46 -5.30
C ALA A 177 -20.29 -2.28 -6.19
N GLU A 178 -20.73 -1.18 -5.58
CA GLU A 178 -21.15 0.05 -6.26
C GLU A 178 -20.03 1.10 -6.31
N MET A 179 -18.77 0.66 -6.24
CA MET A 179 -17.60 1.54 -6.30
C MET A 179 -17.50 2.22 -7.67
N THR A 180 -17.27 3.53 -7.66
CA THR A 180 -16.99 4.31 -8.86
C THR A 180 -15.55 4.81 -8.85
N ALA A 181 -14.92 4.91 -10.02
CA ALA A 181 -13.60 5.50 -10.17
C ALA A 181 -13.69 6.73 -11.08
N ASP A 182 -13.03 7.81 -10.69
CA ASP A 182 -12.91 9.00 -11.54
C ASP A 182 -11.84 8.83 -12.63
N SER A 183 -11.67 9.87 -13.47
CA SER A 183 -10.66 9.88 -14.54
C SER A 183 -9.22 9.78 -14.05
N ASN A 184 -8.97 10.09 -12.77
CA ASN A 184 -7.67 10.00 -12.12
C ASN A 184 -7.50 8.66 -11.38
N GLY A 185 -8.52 7.78 -11.42
CA GLY A 185 -8.52 6.49 -10.74
C GLY A 185 -8.81 6.57 -9.24
N HIS A 186 -9.25 7.72 -8.71
CA HIS A 186 -9.71 7.80 -7.33
C HIS A 186 -11.03 7.08 -7.17
N LYS A 187 -11.07 6.17 -6.20
CA LYS A 187 -12.25 5.36 -5.90
C LYS A 187 -13.16 6.12 -4.95
N THR A 188 -14.45 6.12 -5.25
CA THR A 188 -15.52 6.61 -4.39
C THR A 188 -16.41 5.44 -4.04
N TYR A 189 -16.63 5.24 -2.74
CA TYR A 189 -17.45 4.16 -2.21
C TYR A 189 -18.74 4.75 -1.64
N PRO A 190 -19.92 4.39 -2.18
CA PRO A 190 -21.18 4.79 -1.59
C PRO A 190 -21.43 4.05 -0.27
N VAL A 191 -22.40 4.53 0.51
CA VAL A 191 -22.86 3.84 1.72
C VAL A 191 -23.70 2.63 1.31
N ARG A 192 -23.47 1.48 1.94
CA ARG A 192 -24.26 0.27 1.72
C ARG A 192 -25.65 0.42 2.33
N LEU A 193 -26.68 0.23 1.52
CA LEU A 193 -28.08 0.38 1.92
C LEU A 193 -28.83 -0.95 1.91
N ALA A 194 -29.83 -1.06 2.78
CA ALA A 194 -30.84 -2.11 2.74
C ALA A 194 -31.97 -1.72 1.77
N ALA A 195 -32.90 -2.65 1.54
CA ALA A 195 -34.05 -2.44 0.65
C ALA A 195 -34.97 -1.29 1.09
N ASP A 196 -34.96 -0.92 2.36
CA ASP A 196 -35.70 0.21 2.92
C ASP A 196 -34.96 1.57 2.78
N GLY A 197 -33.80 1.58 2.10
CA GLY A 197 -32.99 2.77 1.89
C GLY A 197 -32.16 3.21 3.10
N LYS A 198 -32.14 2.45 4.20
CA LYS A 198 -31.32 2.75 5.37
C LYS A 198 -29.95 2.09 5.29
N PRO A 199 -28.93 2.61 6.01
CA PRO A 199 -27.63 1.95 6.10
C PRO A 199 -27.74 0.51 6.56
N TYR A 200 -27.07 -0.40 5.86
CA TYR A 200 -27.04 -1.82 6.15
C TYR A 200 -25.67 -2.24 6.68
N LEU A 201 -25.59 -2.49 7.99
CA LEU A 201 -24.40 -3.06 8.62
C LEU A 201 -24.44 -4.60 8.45
N PRO A 202 -23.55 -5.20 7.64
CA PRO A 202 -23.61 -6.65 7.41
C PRO A 202 -23.40 -7.45 8.70
N PRO A 203 -24.19 -8.51 8.96
CA PRO A 203 -23.99 -9.41 10.09
C PRO A 203 -22.57 -10.02 10.13
N THR A 204 -21.97 -10.24 8.97
CA THR A 204 -20.60 -10.73 8.82
C THR A 204 -19.56 -9.75 9.34
N SER A 205 -19.77 -8.44 9.19
CA SER A 205 -18.89 -7.39 9.73
C SER A 205 -18.91 -7.39 11.26
N ILE A 206 -20.10 -7.51 11.86
CA ILE A 206 -20.25 -7.63 13.31
C ILE A 206 -19.58 -8.92 13.82
N LYS A 207 -19.78 -10.04 13.11
CA LYS A 207 -19.17 -11.31 13.47
C LYS A 207 -17.65 -11.25 13.44
N GLY A 208 -17.08 -10.61 12.40
CA GLY A 208 -15.64 -10.42 12.26
C GLY A 208 -15.07 -9.52 13.36
N MET A 209 -15.73 -8.40 13.65
CA MET A 209 -15.36 -7.50 14.75
C MET A 209 -15.35 -8.22 16.10
N LEU A 210 -16.43 -8.93 16.42
CA LEU A 210 -16.54 -9.69 17.67
C LEU A 210 -15.50 -10.80 17.74
N ARG A 211 -15.25 -11.52 16.63
CA ARG A 211 -14.24 -12.57 16.58
C ARG A 211 -12.86 -12.00 16.92
N SER A 212 -12.44 -10.93 16.25
CA SER A 212 -11.12 -10.32 16.48
C SER A 212 -10.94 -9.85 17.93
N ALA A 213 -11.95 -9.20 18.51
CA ALA A 213 -11.92 -8.80 19.92
C ALA A 213 -11.87 -10.03 20.86
N TYR A 214 -12.65 -11.07 20.56
CA TYR A 214 -12.67 -12.29 21.34
C TYR A 214 -11.34 -13.05 21.25
N GLU A 215 -10.72 -13.09 20.06
CA GLU A 215 -9.40 -13.68 19.87
C GLU A 215 -8.37 -13.02 20.78
N ALA A 216 -8.32 -11.68 20.77
CA ALA A 216 -7.37 -10.93 21.57
C ALA A 216 -7.61 -11.10 23.09
N VAL A 217 -8.86 -11.03 23.56
CA VAL A 217 -9.18 -11.13 24.99
C VAL A 217 -8.97 -12.55 25.55
N THR A 218 -9.11 -13.58 24.72
CA THR A 218 -8.96 -14.99 25.13
C THR A 218 -7.60 -15.60 24.78
N ASN A 219 -6.67 -14.77 24.29
CA ASN A 219 -5.39 -15.20 23.73
C ASN A 219 -5.54 -16.27 22.63
N SER A 220 -6.68 -16.34 21.93
CA SER A 220 -6.97 -17.42 20.96
C SER A 220 -6.03 -17.37 19.75
N ARG A 221 -5.98 -18.48 19.02
CA ARG A 221 -5.28 -18.58 17.73
C ARG A 221 -5.83 -17.55 16.74
N LEU A 222 -4.96 -16.98 15.92
CA LEU A 222 -5.35 -16.06 14.85
C LEU A 222 -5.96 -16.86 13.70
N SER A 223 -7.28 -16.81 13.58
CA SER A 223 -8.00 -17.63 12.60
C SER A 223 -7.76 -17.26 11.15
N VAL A 224 -7.35 -16.02 10.88
CA VAL A 224 -7.01 -15.52 9.54
C VAL A 224 -5.61 -14.96 9.63
N PHE A 225 -4.64 -15.78 9.22
CA PHE A 225 -3.22 -15.45 9.24
C PHE A 225 -2.57 -15.92 7.95
N GLU A 226 -2.95 -15.28 6.84
CA GLU A 226 -2.53 -15.64 5.48
C GLU A 226 -1.56 -14.60 4.92
N GLY A 227 -0.61 -15.02 4.07
CA GLY A 227 0.30 -14.11 3.38
C GLY A 227 1.43 -13.55 4.24
N HIS A 228 1.77 -14.24 5.33
CA HIS A 228 2.82 -13.88 6.28
C HIS A 228 4.06 -14.78 6.20
N ASP A 229 4.09 -15.71 5.24
CA ASP A 229 5.14 -16.74 5.06
C ASP A 229 6.38 -16.25 4.29
N ALA A 230 6.39 -14.97 3.89
CA ALA A 230 7.49 -14.35 3.15
C ALA A 230 7.97 -13.09 3.89
N ARG A 231 9.27 -12.82 3.77
CA ARG A 231 9.86 -11.59 4.29
C ARG A 231 9.28 -10.40 3.55
N LEU A 232 8.90 -9.36 4.29
CA LEU A 232 8.42 -8.11 3.70
C LEU A 232 9.61 -7.28 3.21
N ALA A 233 9.42 -6.50 2.15
CA ALA A 233 10.44 -5.58 1.66
C ALA A 233 10.15 -4.14 2.12
N TYR A 234 11.20 -3.42 2.53
CA TYR A 234 11.16 -1.99 2.86
C TYR A 234 12.18 -1.22 2.03
N ARG A 235 12.05 0.10 1.97
CA ARG A 235 12.96 0.96 1.20
C ARG A 235 14.08 1.47 2.10
N MET A 236 15.33 1.28 1.69
CA MET A 236 16.48 1.84 2.38
C MET A 236 16.59 3.36 2.15
N PRO A 237 17.05 4.13 3.15
CA PRO A 237 17.44 5.53 2.98
C PRO A 237 18.56 5.65 1.94
N ALA A 238 18.49 6.68 1.09
CA ALA A 238 19.50 6.91 0.04
C ALA A 238 20.87 7.39 0.56
N THR A 239 20.98 7.66 1.86
CA THR A 239 22.18 8.19 2.54
C THR A 239 23.16 7.10 2.98
N GLU A 240 22.71 5.84 3.05
CA GLU A 240 23.58 4.70 3.29
C GLU A 240 24.27 4.34 1.97
N GLY A 241 25.57 4.62 1.88
CA GLY A 241 26.38 4.17 0.76
C GLY A 241 26.31 2.65 0.65
N THR A 242 26.01 2.13 -0.54
CA THR A 242 25.81 0.68 -0.72
C THR A 242 27.10 -0.09 -0.43
N VAL A 243 27.11 -0.91 0.63
CA VAL A 243 28.18 -1.88 0.95
C VAL A 243 28.11 -3.11 0.03
N ALA A 244 26.99 -3.29 -0.68
CA ALA A 244 26.77 -4.44 -1.54
C ALA A 244 27.76 -4.52 -2.72
N LYS A 245 28.30 -5.72 -2.92
CA LYS A 245 29.30 -6.06 -3.92
C LYS A 245 28.63 -6.63 -5.17
N PRO A 246 29.11 -6.34 -6.40
CA PRO A 246 28.56 -6.97 -7.59
C PRO A 246 28.80 -8.47 -7.57
N ALA A 247 27.89 -9.24 -8.13
CA ALA A 247 27.99 -10.68 -8.23
C ALA A 247 27.27 -11.23 -9.46
N ARG A 248 27.67 -12.44 -9.85
CA ARG A 248 27.06 -13.20 -10.93
C ARG A 248 26.69 -14.61 -10.44
N VAL A 249 25.50 -15.07 -10.80
CA VAL A 249 25.09 -16.46 -10.58
C VAL A 249 25.71 -17.34 -11.66
N GLU A 250 26.44 -18.37 -11.26
CA GLU A 250 27.11 -19.31 -12.15
C GLU A 250 26.70 -20.74 -11.81
N ARG A 251 26.58 -21.59 -12.84
CA ARG A 251 26.37 -23.02 -12.63
C ARG A 251 27.72 -23.73 -12.53
N ARG A 252 27.88 -24.51 -11.48
CA ARG A 252 28.99 -25.46 -11.31
C ARG A 252 28.44 -26.88 -11.27
N SER A 253 29.32 -27.89 -11.26
CA SER A 253 28.95 -29.31 -11.31
C SER A 253 27.97 -29.75 -10.22
N ASN A 254 27.96 -29.10 -9.06
CA ASN A 254 27.18 -29.45 -7.87
C ASN A 254 26.12 -28.40 -7.45
N GLY A 255 25.76 -27.47 -8.36
CA GLY A 255 24.67 -26.50 -8.16
C GLY A 255 25.00 -25.09 -8.63
N LEU A 256 24.18 -24.12 -8.21
CA LEU A 256 24.41 -22.70 -8.48
C LEU A 256 25.35 -22.10 -7.43
N TYR A 257 26.17 -21.15 -7.86
CA TYR A 257 27.10 -20.40 -7.03
C TYR A 257 26.95 -18.90 -7.31
N LEU A 258 27.09 -18.09 -6.27
CA LEU A 258 27.27 -16.64 -6.41
C LEU A 258 28.76 -16.37 -6.46
N ARG A 259 29.25 -15.92 -7.62
CA ARG A 259 30.60 -15.39 -7.78
C ARG A 259 30.59 -13.91 -7.42
N ILE A 260 31.31 -13.52 -6.39
CA ILE A 260 31.42 -12.13 -5.94
C ILE A 260 32.52 -11.45 -6.73
N LEU A 261 32.18 -10.36 -7.40
CA LEU A 261 33.02 -9.65 -8.36
C LEU A 261 33.51 -8.36 -7.70
N GLU A 262 34.63 -8.43 -6.99
CA GLU A 262 35.18 -7.29 -6.26
C GLU A 262 36.41 -6.72 -6.95
N GLU A 263 36.27 -5.50 -7.48
CA GLU A 263 37.36 -4.75 -8.08
C GLU A 263 37.62 -3.49 -7.26
N SER A 264 38.72 -3.51 -6.49
CA SER A 264 39.11 -2.44 -5.57
C SER A 264 39.36 -1.09 -6.25
N SER A 265 39.67 -1.07 -7.56
CA SER A 265 39.82 0.17 -8.32
C SER A 265 38.49 0.86 -8.70
N CYS A 266 37.35 0.23 -8.40
CA CYS A 266 36.01 0.73 -8.71
C CYS A 266 35.22 1.04 -7.44
N VAL A 267 34.73 2.28 -7.30
CA VAL A 267 33.80 2.64 -6.22
C VAL A 267 32.53 1.80 -6.34
N GLY A 268 32.26 0.95 -5.34
CA GLY A 268 31.14 0.00 -5.34
C GLY A 268 31.34 -1.24 -6.21
N GLY A 269 32.60 -1.62 -6.48
CA GLY A 269 32.98 -2.88 -7.15
C GLY A 269 32.66 -2.99 -8.64
N ALA A 270 31.93 -2.03 -9.23
CA ALA A 270 31.53 -2.06 -10.64
C ALA A 270 31.97 -0.81 -11.41
N ALA A 271 32.47 -1.00 -12.62
CA ALA A 271 32.90 0.09 -13.49
C ALA A 271 31.71 0.87 -14.06
N LYS A 272 31.84 2.20 -14.18
CA LYS A 272 30.80 3.07 -14.75
C LYS A 272 30.82 2.99 -16.27
N LEU A 273 29.76 2.46 -16.87
CA LEU A 273 29.57 2.42 -18.33
C LEU A 273 28.73 3.62 -18.78
N PRO A 274 29.29 4.58 -19.53
CA PRO A 274 28.52 5.73 -20.04
C PRO A 274 27.35 5.27 -20.89
N ARG A 275 26.14 5.74 -20.54
CA ARG A 275 24.91 5.31 -21.23
C ARG A 275 23.93 6.43 -21.51
N TYR A 276 23.68 7.34 -20.57
CA TYR A 276 22.60 8.32 -20.66
C TYR A 276 23.09 9.75 -20.40
N GLU A 277 22.31 10.72 -20.89
CA GLU A 277 22.52 12.13 -20.58
C GLU A 277 21.92 12.49 -19.21
N LYS A 278 22.57 13.39 -18.46
CA LYS A 278 22.10 13.83 -17.12
C LYS A 278 20.71 14.47 -17.19
N GLN A 279 20.43 15.21 -18.26
CA GLN A 279 19.17 15.89 -18.54
C GLN A 279 18.57 15.39 -19.86
N GLY A 280 18.68 14.09 -20.12
CA GLY A 280 18.17 13.47 -21.34
C GLY A 280 16.64 13.55 -21.44
N ARG A 281 16.15 13.61 -22.68
CA ARG A 281 14.72 13.68 -23.02
C ARG A 281 14.18 12.32 -23.45
N THR A 282 12.86 12.23 -23.59
CA THR A 282 12.17 11.05 -24.14
C THR A 282 12.61 10.78 -25.59
N PRO A 283 12.57 9.52 -26.07
CA PRO A 283 12.13 8.32 -25.37
C PRO A 283 13.27 7.52 -24.69
N ASP A 284 14.55 7.88 -24.92
CA ASP A 284 15.71 7.05 -24.58
C ASP A 284 16.70 7.72 -23.61
N LYS A 285 16.39 8.93 -23.12
CA LYS A 285 17.26 9.74 -22.26
C LYS A 285 18.64 10.02 -22.88
N GLY A 286 18.70 10.15 -24.21
CA GLY A 286 19.92 10.44 -24.96
C GLY A 286 20.86 9.25 -25.11
N GLU A 287 20.38 8.02 -24.91
CA GLU A 287 21.15 6.79 -25.04
C GLU A 287 21.86 6.69 -26.40
N GLN A 288 21.17 7.02 -27.49
CA GLN A 288 21.76 6.93 -28.83
C GLN A 288 23.02 7.81 -29.02
N ARG A 289 23.12 8.92 -28.27
CA ARG A 289 24.21 9.91 -28.37
C ARG A 289 25.27 9.73 -27.30
N ALA A 290 24.87 9.46 -26.06
CA ALA A 290 25.76 9.43 -24.90
C ALA A 290 26.36 8.03 -24.61
N ALA A 291 25.76 6.96 -25.15
CA ALA A 291 26.20 5.62 -24.85
C ALA A 291 27.56 5.28 -25.48
N LEU A 292 28.41 4.63 -24.69
CA LEU A 292 29.59 3.97 -25.22
C LEU A 292 29.16 2.68 -25.93
N LYS A 293 29.45 2.59 -27.23
CA LYS A 293 29.10 1.48 -28.11
C LYS A 293 30.31 0.59 -28.39
N TYR A 294 30.06 -0.63 -28.87
CA TYR A 294 31.13 -1.49 -29.36
C TYR A 294 31.82 -0.85 -30.56
N SER A 295 33.14 -0.65 -30.48
CA SER A 295 33.88 0.13 -31.49
C SER A 295 33.82 -0.46 -32.91
N ARG A 296 33.63 -1.78 -33.05
CA ARG A 296 33.64 -2.47 -34.36
C ARG A 296 32.28 -2.50 -35.06
N ILE A 297 31.22 -2.77 -34.30
CA ILE A 297 29.86 -3.01 -34.84
C ILE A 297 28.92 -1.82 -34.59
N ASN A 298 29.33 -0.86 -33.76
CA ASN A 298 28.54 0.31 -33.37
C ASN A 298 27.18 -0.02 -32.72
N ASP A 299 27.07 -1.21 -32.16
CA ASP A 299 25.91 -1.65 -31.37
C ASP A 299 26.10 -1.31 -29.89
N LEU A 300 24.97 -1.25 -29.19
CA LEU A 300 24.93 -1.00 -27.77
C LEU A 300 25.27 -2.28 -26.99
N PRO A 301 26.12 -2.20 -25.95
CA PRO A 301 26.30 -3.30 -25.02
C PRO A 301 24.98 -3.69 -24.34
N GLU A 302 24.63 -4.97 -24.37
CA GLU A 302 23.40 -5.51 -23.81
C GLU A 302 23.60 -6.10 -22.41
N HIS A 303 22.51 -6.27 -21.65
CA HIS A 303 22.58 -6.88 -20.32
C HIS A 303 23.07 -8.33 -20.43
N GLY A 304 24.10 -8.68 -19.66
CA GLY A 304 24.67 -10.03 -19.63
C GLY A 304 25.79 -10.26 -20.64
N ASP A 305 26.05 -9.32 -21.54
CA ASP A 305 27.16 -9.41 -22.50
C ASP A 305 28.48 -9.63 -21.76
N ARG A 306 29.24 -10.65 -22.19
CA ARG A 306 30.62 -10.87 -21.75
C ARG A 306 31.54 -9.96 -22.56
N VAL A 307 32.28 -9.12 -21.86
CA VAL A 307 33.08 -8.05 -22.48
C VAL A 307 34.48 -7.97 -21.90
N ARG A 308 35.38 -7.37 -22.68
CA ARG A 308 36.61 -6.79 -22.17
C ARG A 308 36.50 -5.26 -22.19
N VAL A 309 37.03 -4.61 -21.16
CA VAL A 309 36.99 -3.15 -20.99
C VAL A 309 38.34 -2.56 -20.61
N LYS A 310 38.60 -1.34 -21.06
CA LYS A 310 39.67 -0.49 -20.52
C LYS A 310 39.08 0.58 -19.61
N LEU A 311 39.66 0.73 -18.42
CA LEU A 311 39.16 1.63 -17.39
C LEU A 311 40.06 2.86 -17.24
N ASN A 312 39.45 4.01 -16.96
CA ASN A 312 40.12 5.20 -16.46
C ASN A 312 39.34 5.72 -15.24
N LYS A 313 39.96 5.71 -14.05
CA LYS A 313 39.33 6.10 -12.77
C LYS A 313 37.96 5.43 -12.56
N GLY A 314 37.89 4.12 -12.81
CA GLY A 314 36.66 3.31 -12.68
C GLY A 314 35.58 3.57 -13.75
N LYS A 315 35.85 4.39 -14.77
CA LYS A 315 34.95 4.63 -15.91
C LYS A 315 35.42 3.84 -17.12
N VAL A 316 34.49 3.18 -17.82
CA VAL A 316 34.79 2.46 -19.06
C VAL A 316 35.10 3.45 -20.18
N THR A 317 36.24 3.28 -20.83
CA THR A 317 36.69 4.12 -21.97
C THR A 317 36.61 3.37 -23.30
N HIS A 318 36.87 2.06 -23.26
CA HIS A 318 36.78 1.16 -24.41
C HIS A 318 36.07 -0.11 -23.98
N ILE A 319 35.28 -0.69 -24.87
CA ILE A 319 34.51 -1.91 -24.61
C ILE A 319 34.42 -2.74 -25.89
N GLU A 320 34.66 -4.03 -25.75
CA GLU A 320 34.56 -5.01 -26.84
C GLU A 320 33.91 -6.29 -26.33
N GLN A 321 33.08 -6.92 -27.17
CA GLN A 321 32.60 -8.27 -26.89
C GLN A 321 33.79 -9.22 -26.79
N TRP A 322 33.76 -10.08 -25.78
CA TRP A 322 34.82 -11.05 -25.54
C TRP A 322 34.21 -12.39 -25.14
N THR A 323 34.23 -13.31 -26.09
CA THR A 323 33.68 -14.67 -25.92
C THR A 323 34.77 -15.71 -25.69
N SER A 324 36.05 -15.37 -25.90
CA SER A 324 37.16 -16.28 -25.59
C SER A 324 37.24 -16.54 -24.08
N GLU A 325 37.65 -17.76 -23.73
CA GLU A 325 38.00 -18.12 -22.35
C GLU A 325 39.37 -17.58 -21.95
N ASP A 326 40.21 -17.23 -22.92
CA ASP A 326 41.54 -16.67 -22.66
C ASP A 326 41.45 -15.30 -22.00
N PRO A 327 42.34 -14.99 -21.03
CA PRO A 327 42.45 -13.66 -20.47
C PRO A 327 42.86 -12.67 -21.57
N PRO A 328 42.31 -11.46 -21.56
CA PRO A 328 42.65 -10.47 -22.56
C PRO A 328 44.06 -9.94 -22.30
N ASN A 329 44.85 -9.78 -23.36
CA ASN A 329 46.23 -9.28 -23.24
C ASN A 329 46.27 -7.80 -22.86
N GLY A 330 47.25 -7.38 -22.06
CA GLY A 330 47.48 -5.97 -21.69
C GLY A 330 46.51 -5.44 -20.63
N ASP A 331 46.21 -4.14 -20.65
CA ASP A 331 45.41 -3.45 -19.61
C ASP A 331 43.88 -3.69 -19.70
N TRP A 332 43.47 -4.72 -20.43
CA TRP A 332 42.05 -5.05 -20.59
C TRP A 332 41.57 -5.85 -19.38
N LYS A 333 40.38 -5.53 -18.89
CA LYS A 333 39.70 -6.28 -17.81
C LYS A 333 38.47 -6.99 -18.35
N LEU A 334 38.24 -8.23 -17.93
CA LEU A 334 37.02 -8.97 -18.26
C LEU A 334 35.86 -8.55 -17.37
N GLY A 335 34.64 -8.72 -17.87
CA GLY A 335 33.45 -8.51 -17.06
C GLY A 335 32.16 -8.76 -17.80
N TRP A 336 31.06 -8.46 -17.13
CA TRP A 336 29.70 -8.56 -17.66
C TRP A 336 28.98 -7.23 -17.60
N VAL A 337 28.28 -6.89 -18.66
CA VAL A 337 27.50 -5.66 -18.73
C VAL A 337 26.22 -5.81 -17.91
N CYS A 338 26.01 -4.90 -16.96
CA CYS A 338 24.80 -4.84 -16.15
C CYS A 338 23.99 -3.59 -16.52
N VAL A 339 22.99 -3.79 -17.38
CA VAL A 339 22.02 -2.74 -17.76
C VAL A 339 20.78 -2.84 -16.88
N THR A 340 20.42 -1.73 -16.23
CA THR A 340 19.21 -1.60 -15.40
C THR A 340 18.24 -0.53 -15.90
N GLY A 341 18.56 0.13 -17.02
CA GLY A 341 17.71 1.09 -17.71
C GLY A 341 17.79 2.50 -17.12
N ALA A 342 17.17 3.47 -17.79
CA ALA A 342 17.05 4.86 -17.34
C ALA A 342 16.03 5.02 -16.17
N ASN A 343 16.23 4.25 -15.10
CA ASN A 343 15.33 4.09 -13.96
C ASN A 343 15.38 5.22 -12.92
N VAL A 344 16.34 6.14 -13.06
CA VAL A 344 16.47 7.33 -12.21
C VAL A 344 16.75 8.54 -13.09
N GLY A 345 16.07 9.65 -12.82
CA GLY A 345 16.17 10.90 -13.61
C GLY A 345 17.59 11.46 -13.75
N SER A 346 18.46 11.27 -12.75
CA SER A 346 19.87 11.71 -12.77
C SER A 346 20.86 10.66 -13.27
N LYS A 347 20.44 9.41 -13.53
CA LYS A 347 21.33 8.32 -13.94
C LYS A 347 21.98 8.59 -15.29
N GLN A 348 23.31 8.49 -15.35
CA GLN A 348 24.10 8.67 -16.58
C GLN A 348 24.84 7.42 -17.03
N ASN A 349 25.02 6.46 -16.11
CA ASN A 349 25.88 5.32 -16.35
C ASN A 349 25.15 4.04 -15.99
N GLU A 350 25.33 3.02 -16.83
CA GLU A 350 25.17 1.63 -16.46
C GLU A 350 26.45 1.11 -15.80
N ARG A 351 26.55 -0.21 -15.64
CA ARG A 351 27.66 -0.85 -14.95
C ARG A 351 28.27 -1.97 -15.78
N VAL A 352 29.57 -2.19 -15.58
CA VAL A 352 30.23 -3.45 -15.96
C VAL A 352 30.76 -4.06 -14.67
N PHE A 353 30.36 -5.30 -14.40
CA PHE A 353 30.84 -6.05 -13.24
C PHE A 353 32.16 -6.68 -13.64
N ILE A 354 33.24 -6.26 -12.99
CA ILE A 354 34.60 -6.62 -13.39
C ILE A 354 34.97 -7.94 -12.75
N GLN A 355 35.46 -8.86 -13.59
CA GLN A 355 35.98 -10.14 -13.17
C GLN A 355 37.40 -9.97 -12.62
N HIS A 356 37.70 -10.60 -11.48
CA HIS A 356 39.05 -10.71 -10.94
C HIS A 356 39.57 -12.16 -11.03
N ASP A 357 40.88 -12.34 -10.94
CA ASP A 357 41.53 -13.66 -11.06
C ASP A 357 41.19 -14.59 -9.89
N ARG A 358 40.79 -14.00 -8.75
CA ARG A 358 40.50 -14.70 -7.49
C ARG A 358 39.17 -14.23 -6.90
N ASP A 359 38.11 -14.26 -7.70
CA ASP A 359 36.76 -13.96 -7.23
C ASP A 359 36.27 -15.03 -6.24
N PRO A 360 35.88 -14.67 -5.01
CA PRO A 360 35.30 -15.62 -4.09
C PRO A 360 33.92 -16.06 -4.59
N ALA A 361 33.54 -17.28 -4.24
CA ALA A 361 32.26 -17.82 -4.64
C ALA A 361 31.63 -18.65 -3.53
N VAL A 362 30.32 -18.49 -3.37
CA VAL A 362 29.52 -19.18 -2.35
C VAL A 362 28.41 -19.98 -3.00
N ARG A 363 28.14 -21.16 -2.45
CA ARG A 363 27.08 -22.04 -2.96
C ARG A 363 25.71 -21.41 -2.66
N VAL A 364 24.85 -21.35 -3.68
CA VAL A 364 23.47 -20.91 -3.52
C VAL A 364 22.68 -21.98 -2.77
N THR A 365 22.13 -21.60 -1.62
CA THR A 365 21.23 -22.43 -0.79
C THR A 365 19.78 -21.99 -0.98
N PRO A 366 18.78 -22.79 -0.54
CA PRO A 366 17.38 -22.37 -0.56
C PRO A 366 17.14 -21.02 0.15
N ALA A 367 17.85 -20.77 1.26
CA ALA A 367 17.75 -19.50 1.98
C ALA A 367 18.23 -18.31 1.13
N ILE A 368 19.35 -18.46 0.41
CA ILE A 368 19.85 -17.44 -0.52
C ILE A 368 18.86 -17.26 -1.69
N THR A 369 18.29 -18.34 -2.21
CA THR A 369 17.25 -18.26 -3.24
C THR A 369 16.04 -17.46 -2.75
N GLU A 370 15.56 -17.70 -1.52
CA GLU A 370 14.44 -16.95 -0.93
C GLU A 370 14.74 -15.44 -0.83
N LEU A 371 15.98 -15.02 -0.56
CA LEU A 371 16.36 -13.60 -0.53
C LEU A 371 16.07 -12.90 -1.87
N TRP A 372 16.43 -13.55 -2.98
CA TRP A 372 16.19 -12.99 -4.31
C TRP A 372 14.73 -13.10 -4.72
N GLU A 373 14.15 -14.30 -4.64
CA GLU A 373 12.82 -14.56 -5.21
C GLU A 373 11.72 -13.77 -4.48
N ASN A 374 11.80 -13.64 -3.15
CA ASN A 374 10.85 -12.83 -2.39
C ASN A 374 10.97 -11.34 -2.75
N LEU A 375 12.22 -10.84 -2.88
CA LEU A 375 12.45 -9.44 -3.24
C LEU A 375 11.94 -9.10 -4.64
N ILE A 376 12.27 -9.93 -5.64
CA ILE A 376 11.81 -9.69 -7.02
C ILE A 376 10.30 -9.85 -7.11
N THR A 377 9.70 -10.81 -6.41
CA THR A 377 8.24 -10.96 -6.37
C THR A 377 7.56 -9.72 -5.79
N ASP A 378 8.10 -9.14 -4.71
CA ASP A 378 7.60 -7.87 -4.15
C ASP A 378 7.69 -6.72 -5.16
N TYR A 379 8.85 -6.56 -5.82
CA TYR A 379 9.03 -5.54 -6.87
C TYR A 379 7.96 -5.64 -7.97
N GLN A 380 7.72 -6.84 -8.48
CA GLN A 380 6.78 -7.03 -9.58
C GLN A 380 5.32 -6.84 -9.13
N LYS A 381 4.99 -7.27 -7.92
CA LYS A 381 3.65 -7.11 -7.33
C LYS A 381 3.33 -5.63 -7.09
N VAL A 382 4.27 -4.86 -6.54
CA VAL A 382 4.09 -3.43 -6.24
C VAL A 382 3.81 -2.61 -7.50
N HIS A 383 4.45 -2.96 -8.62
CA HIS A 383 4.37 -2.19 -9.87
C HIS A 383 3.41 -2.77 -10.92
N GLU A 384 2.71 -3.87 -10.61
CA GLU A 384 1.83 -4.57 -11.55
C GLU A 384 0.77 -3.66 -12.16
N LYS A 385 0.13 -2.82 -11.34
CA LYS A 385 -0.93 -1.90 -11.80
C LYS A 385 -0.37 -0.86 -12.79
N GLU A 386 0.77 -0.24 -12.45
CA GLU A 386 1.39 0.80 -13.27
C GLU A 386 1.89 0.24 -14.61
N LEU A 387 2.40 -0.99 -14.61
CA LEU A 387 2.81 -1.68 -15.83
C LEU A 387 1.61 -1.98 -16.75
N ARG A 388 0.49 -2.45 -16.20
CA ARG A 388 -0.76 -2.65 -16.97
C ARG A 388 -1.30 -1.33 -17.53
N GLU A 389 -1.22 -0.25 -16.77
CA GLU A 389 -1.60 1.09 -17.24
C GLU A 389 -0.72 1.56 -18.41
N ARG A 390 0.60 1.30 -18.37
CA ARG A 390 1.49 1.60 -19.50
C ARG A 390 1.19 0.76 -20.72
N GLU A 391 0.97 -0.53 -20.54
CA GLU A 391 0.64 -1.47 -21.61
C GLU A 391 -0.64 -1.06 -22.33
N SER A 392 -1.69 -0.67 -21.60
CA SER A 392 -2.94 -0.18 -22.21
C SER A 392 -2.78 1.12 -23.01
N ARG A 393 -1.71 1.87 -22.80
CA ARG A 393 -1.34 3.08 -23.56
C ARG A 393 -0.33 2.78 -24.68
N GLY A 394 0.03 1.52 -24.91
CA GLY A 394 1.03 1.12 -25.90
C GLY A 394 2.46 1.57 -25.55
N GLN A 395 2.75 1.79 -24.28
CA GLN A 395 4.06 2.29 -23.81
C GLN A 395 4.89 1.13 -23.27
N ALA A 396 6.08 0.91 -23.83
CA ALA A 396 6.96 -0.15 -23.35
C ALA A 396 7.51 0.16 -21.94
N PRO A 397 7.75 -0.84 -21.08
CA PRO A 397 8.33 -0.62 -19.75
C PRO A 397 9.69 0.07 -19.79
N THR A 398 10.49 -0.21 -20.82
CA THR A 398 11.83 0.34 -21.02
C THR A 398 11.86 1.78 -21.53
N THR A 399 10.73 2.33 -21.98
CA THR A 399 10.66 3.71 -22.49
C THR A 399 10.81 4.72 -21.35
N TYR A 400 11.68 5.71 -21.56
CA TYR A 400 11.81 6.86 -20.69
C TYR A 400 10.81 7.95 -21.11
N LEU A 401 9.82 8.22 -20.26
CA LEU A 401 8.75 9.19 -20.48
C LEU A 401 8.99 10.52 -19.73
N GLY A 402 9.90 10.53 -18.76
CA GLY A 402 10.17 11.70 -17.94
C GLY A 402 10.96 11.38 -16.67
N ASN A 403 11.28 12.42 -15.91
CA ASN A 403 12.11 12.33 -14.70
C ASN A 403 11.30 12.09 -13.41
N LYS A 404 9.97 12.11 -13.47
CA LYS A 404 9.10 11.86 -12.32
C LYS A 404 8.95 10.35 -12.06
N PRO A 405 8.68 9.94 -10.80
CA PRO A 405 8.30 8.56 -10.50
C PRO A 405 7.17 8.08 -11.43
N GLY A 406 7.28 6.83 -11.91
CA GLY A 406 6.34 6.27 -12.89
C GLY A 406 6.53 6.75 -14.34
N GLN A 407 7.41 7.73 -14.60
CA GLN A 407 7.79 8.18 -15.95
C GLN A 407 9.19 7.74 -16.38
N THR A 408 10.05 7.34 -15.46
CA THR A 408 11.36 6.76 -15.77
C THR A 408 11.23 5.38 -16.44
N ALA A 409 12.27 4.89 -17.10
CA ALA A 409 12.26 3.52 -17.62
C ALA A 409 12.24 2.51 -16.46
N TRP A 410 11.50 1.41 -16.60
CA TRP A 410 11.48 0.35 -15.60
C TRP A 410 12.70 -0.56 -15.78
N SER A 411 13.32 -0.95 -14.66
CA SER A 411 14.38 -1.95 -14.66
C SER A 411 13.82 -3.34 -14.93
N ARG A 412 14.63 -4.20 -15.56
CA ARG A 412 14.22 -5.56 -15.97
C ARG A 412 13.55 -6.38 -14.88
N HIS A 413 14.08 -6.34 -13.66
CA HIS A 413 13.54 -7.09 -12.51
C HIS A 413 12.10 -6.70 -12.13
N VAL A 414 11.63 -5.52 -12.56
CA VAL A 414 10.28 -5.02 -12.26
C VAL A 414 9.21 -5.58 -13.21
N TYR A 415 9.57 -5.89 -14.46
CA TYR A 415 8.57 -6.28 -15.48
C TYR A 415 8.83 -7.63 -16.13
N ASP A 416 10.06 -8.15 -16.10
CA ASP A 416 10.43 -9.41 -16.76
C ASP A 416 10.18 -10.61 -15.82
N PRO A 417 9.23 -11.51 -16.13
CA PRO A 417 8.93 -12.66 -15.28
C PRO A 417 10.10 -13.64 -15.14
N SER A 418 11.02 -13.68 -16.11
CA SER A 418 12.20 -14.55 -16.07
C SER A 418 13.14 -14.22 -14.90
N GLN A 419 13.04 -12.99 -14.36
CA GLN A 419 13.88 -12.52 -13.27
C GLN A 419 13.43 -13.01 -11.89
N ARG A 420 12.22 -13.59 -11.78
CA ARG A 420 11.67 -14.07 -10.50
C ARG A 420 12.48 -15.20 -9.89
N LYS A 421 13.05 -16.07 -10.73
CA LYS A 421 13.81 -17.24 -10.28
C LYS A 421 15.29 -16.93 -10.31
N LEU A 422 16.02 -17.36 -9.28
CA LEU A 422 17.46 -17.19 -9.22
C LEU A 422 18.13 -18.23 -10.15
N THR A 423 18.40 -17.84 -11.39
CA THR A 423 18.99 -18.70 -12.43
C THR A 423 20.40 -18.25 -12.81
N GLU A 424 21.11 -19.13 -13.52
CA GLU A 424 22.44 -18.84 -14.06
C GLU A 424 22.44 -17.60 -14.95
N GLY A 425 23.52 -16.81 -14.84
CA GLY A 425 23.71 -15.58 -15.61
C GLY A 425 23.12 -14.33 -14.97
N ILE A 426 22.31 -14.46 -13.90
CA ILE A 426 21.80 -13.29 -13.17
C ILE A 426 22.96 -12.47 -12.60
N LEU A 427 22.91 -11.17 -12.88
CA LEU A 427 23.79 -10.16 -12.30
C LEU A 427 23.05 -9.45 -11.16
N CYS A 428 23.66 -9.44 -9.98
CA CYS A 428 23.07 -8.86 -8.78
C CYS A 428 24.14 -8.17 -7.91
N TYR A 429 23.69 -7.50 -6.87
CA TYR A 429 24.52 -6.99 -5.78
C TYR A 429 24.28 -7.85 -4.54
N VAL A 430 25.34 -8.17 -3.82
CA VAL A 430 25.34 -9.02 -2.64
C VAL A 430 25.82 -8.21 -1.45
N GLU A 431 25.00 -8.14 -0.41
CA GLU A 431 25.43 -7.64 0.89
C GLU A 431 25.93 -8.82 1.71
N LEU A 432 27.12 -8.68 2.26
CA LEU A 432 27.78 -9.69 3.08
C LEU A 432 27.83 -9.23 4.53
N ASP A 433 27.89 -10.18 5.45
CA ASP A 433 28.19 -9.93 6.85
C ASP A 433 29.50 -9.14 7.02
N GLU A 434 29.51 -8.17 7.93
CA GLU A 434 30.68 -7.33 8.19
C GLU A 434 31.87 -8.17 8.71
N ASP A 435 31.58 -9.25 9.42
CA ASP A 435 32.58 -10.16 10.01
C ASP A 435 33.00 -11.29 9.06
N CYS A 436 32.53 -11.31 7.81
CA CYS A 436 32.84 -12.39 6.88
C CYS A 436 34.32 -12.40 6.42
N ASP A 437 34.90 -13.59 6.28
CA ASP A 437 36.19 -13.77 5.60
C ASP A 437 35.96 -14.11 4.13
N LEU A 438 36.33 -13.19 3.24
CA LEU A 438 36.20 -13.37 1.79
C LEU A 438 36.95 -14.59 1.25
N ASN A 439 37.99 -15.07 1.93
CA ASN A 439 38.71 -16.27 1.53
C ASN A 439 37.95 -17.57 1.88
N TYR A 440 37.03 -17.50 2.83
CA TYR A 440 36.28 -18.65 3.37
C TYR A 440 34.77 -18.38 3.45
N LEU A 441 34.23 -17.72 2.43
CA LEU A 441 32.82 -17.29 2.39
C LEU A 441 31.84 -18.45 2.56
N GLN A 442 30.98 -18.35 3.57
CA GLN A 442 29.92 -19.30 3.85
C GLN A 442 28.57 -18.79 3.31
N PRO A 443 27.62 -19.69 3.00
CA PRO A 443 26.28 -19.27 2.59
C PRO A 443 25.53 -18.40 3.61
N THR A 444 25.86 -18.53 4.89
CA THR A 444 25.30 -17.72 5.98
C THR A 444 25.76 -16.27 5.96
N ASP A 445 26.90 -15.99 5.33
CA ASP A 445 27.46 -14.65 5.25
C ASP A 445 26.70 -13.77 4.25
N VAL A 446 25.83 -14.36 3.42
CA VAL A 446 25.01 -13.63 2.46
C VAL A 446 23.76 -13.08 3.15
N ILE A 447 23.77 -11.77 3.40
CA ILE A 447 22.68 -11.07 4.09
C ILE A 447 21.57 -10.68 3.12
N ALA A 448 21.93 -10.18 1.93
CA ALA A 448 20.95 -9.72 0.95
C ALA A 448 21.41 -9.91 -0.49
N LEU A 449 20.45 -10.11 -1.39
CA LEU A 449 20.63 -10.05 -2.85
C LEU A 449 19.76 -8.95 -3.42
N GLN A 450 20.34 -8.07 -4.25
CA GLN A 450 19.69 -6.88 -4.77
C GLN A 450 19.90 -6.73 -6.28
N PRO A 451 18.87 -6.40 -7.07
CA PRO A 451 19.03 -6.23 -8.51
C PRO A 451 19.68 -4.89 -8.91
N VAL A 452 19.76 -3.92 -7.98
CA VAL A 452 20.29 -2.56 -8.15
C VAL A 452 20.94 -2.08 -6.85
N THR A 453 21.84 -1.09 -6.91
CA THR A 453 22.56 -0.59 -5.71
C THR A 453 21.69 0.14 -4.69
N ILE A 454 20.63 0.81 -5.14
CA ILE A 454 19.63 1.44 -4.26
C ILE A 454 18.36 0.63 -4.42
N SER A 455 18.22 -0.41 -3.60
CA SER A 455 17.13 -1.37 -3.68
C SER A 455 16.20 -1.31 -2.47
N ARG A 456 15.11 -2.07 -2.56
CA ARG A 456 14.35 -2.50 -1.40
C ARG A 456 15.16 -3.58 -0.67
N ARG A 457 14.98 -3.68 0.64
CA ARG A 457 15.62 -4.70 1.48
C ARG A 457 14.54 -5.54 2.15
N LEU A 458 14.80 -6.82 2.32
CA LEU A 458 13.92 -7.71 3.08
C LEU A 458 14.20 -7.54 4.57
N TYR A 459 13.14 -7.56 5.40
CA TYR A 459 13.32 -7.77 6.84
C TYR A 459 13.94 -9.15 7.11
N GLU A 460 14.64 -9.28 8.24
CA GLU A 460 15.35 -10.51 8.61
C GLU A 460 14.40 -11.70 8.84
N GLN A 461 13.23 -11.45 9.42
CA GLN A 461 12.26 -12.48 9.79
C GLN A 461 10.97 -12.35 8.98
N LYS A 462 10.31 -13.48 8.74
CA LYS A 462 8.97 -13.49 8.17
C LYS A 462 8.00 -13.02 9.27
N PRO A 463 6.93 -12.28 8.95
CA PRO A 463 5.93 -11.92 9.95
C PRO A 463 5.33 -13.14 10.67
N ALA A 464 5.26 -14.30 9.99
CA ALA A 464 4.84 -15.56 10.59
C ALA A 464 5.78 -16.08 11.69
N ASP A 465 7.09 -15.84 11.57
CA ASP A 465 8.10 -16.31 12.52
C ASP A 465 8.10 -15.48 13.82
N LEU A 466 7.56 -14.25 13.77
CA LEU A 466 7.41 -13.37 14.94
C LEU A 466 6.27 -13.81 15.87
N LEU A 467 5.40 -14.72 15.40
CA LEU A 467 4.25 -15.22 16.14
C LEU A 467 4.54 -16.63 16.65
N PRO A 468 4.38 -16.92 17.95
CA PRO A 468 4.47 -18.29 18.48
C PRO A 468 3.59 -19.26 17.70
N GLU A 469 4.09 -20.46 17.37
CA GLU A 469 3.36 -21.46 16.57
C GLU A 469 1.99 -21.81 17.17
N SER A 470 1.89 -21.82 18.50
CA SER A 470 0.64 -22.07 19.23
C SER A 470 -0.46 -21.01 19.00
N LEU A 471 -0.15 -19.87 18.38
CA LEU A 471 -1.10 -18.84 17.95
C LEU A 471 -1.44 -18.87 16.46
N HIS A 472 -0.80 -19.74 15.66
CA HIS A 472 -1.14 -19.93 14.25
C HIS A 472 -2.50 -20.61 14.09
N PRO A 473 -3.16 -20.48 12.91
CA PRO A 473 -4.44 -21.13 12.66
C PRO A 473 -4.42 -22.61 13.01
N ALA A 474 -5.44 -23.09 13.73
CA ALA A 474 -5.57 -24.50 14.08
C ALA A 474 -5.59 -25.40 12.84
N THR A 475 -4.87 -26.52 12.93
CA THR A 475 -4.75 -27.50 11.83
C THR A 475 -5.50 -28.79 12.12
N ASP A 476 -5.80 -29.04 13.39
CA ASP A 476 -6.64 -30.14 13.84
C ASP A 476 -7.84 -29.65 14.69
N ILE A 477 -8.92 -30.43 14.71
CA ILE A 477 -10.12 -30.09 15.49
C ILE A 477 -9.90 -30.19 17.01
N SER A 478 -8.89 -30.93 17.47
CA SER A 478 -8.51 -30.98 18.88
C SER A 478 -7.80 -29.71 19.35
N GLU A 479 -7.30 -28.90 18.42
CA GLU A 479 -6.54 -27.69 18.67
C GLU A 479 -7.38 -26.40 18.75
N LEU A 480 -8.72 -26.52 18.69
CA LEU A 480 -9.56 -25.34 18.60
C LEU A 480 -9.47 -24.48 19.86
N SER A 481 -9.04 -23.24 19.66
CA SER A 481 -9.03 -22.19 20.67
C SER A 481 -10.46 -21.72 20.99
N PRO A 482 -10.68 -20.95 22.08
CA PRO A 482 -12.01 -20.43 22.41
C PRO A 482 -12.71 -19.72 21.24
N ALA A 483 -11.99 -18.87 20.49
CA ALA A 483 -12.55 -18.18 19.34
C ALA A 483 -13.02 -19.14 18.23
N ASP A 484 -12.25 -20.18 17.94
CA ASP A 484 -12.62 -21.20 16.96
C ASP A 484 -13.89 -21.96 17.37
N ARG A 485 -14.01 -22.30 18.65
CA ARG A 485 -15.18 -23.00 19.21
C ARG A 485 -16.44 -22.12 19.21
N VAL A 486 -16.30 -20.81 19.35
CA VAL A 486 -17.44 -19.87 19.36
C VAL A 486 -17.84 -19.44 17.95
N PHE A 487 -16.87 -19.02 17.13
CA PHE A 487 -17.12 -18.38 15.83
C PHE A 487 -17.05 -19.35 14.64
N GLY A 488 -16.49 -20.54 14.86
CA GLY A 488 -16.30 -21.59 13.86
C GLY A 488 -14.89 -21.62 13.29
N TRP A 489 -14.55 -22.74 12.68
CA TRP A 489 -13.21 -23.02 12.15
C TRP A 489 -13.29 -23.74 10.81
N VAL A 490 -12.29 -23.51 9.97
CA VAL A 490 -12.06 -24.24 8.72
C VAL A 490 -10.57 -24.52 8.65
N ASN A 491 -10.19 -25.75 8.33
CA ASN A 491 -8.80 -26.13 8.17
C ASN A 491 -8.20 -25.41 6.94
N GLN A 492 -7.30 -24.46 7.20
CA GLN A 492 -6.67 -23.66 6.13
C GLN A 492 -5.62 -24.45 5.33
N LYS A 493 -4.97 -25.45 5.92
CA LYS A 493 -3.96 -26.29 5.24
C LYS A 493 -4.57 -27.23 4.19
N ASN A 494 -5.85 -27.62 4.37
CA ASN A 494 -6.55 -28.52 3.44
C ASN A 494 -7.19 -27.81 2.23
N ARG A 495 -6.86 -26.53 1.96
CA ARG A 495 -7.31 -25.83 0.74
C ARG A 495 -6.69 -26.36 -0.56
N GLN A 496 -5.59 -27.13 -0.50
CA GLN A 496 -5.02 -27.84 -1.64
C GLN A 496 -4.86 -29.34 -1.31
N PRO A 497 -5.71 -30.23 -1.87
CA PRO A 497 -5.76 -31.62 -1.43
C PRO A 497 -4.67 -32.46 -2.11
N LYS A 498 -3.67 -32.90 -1.35
CA LYS A 498 -2.89 -34.09 -1.72
C LYS A 498 -2.87 -35.19 -0.66
N GLN A 499 -3.17 -34.88 0.60
CA GLN A 499 -3.35 -35.87 1.67
C GLN A 499 -4.35 -35.35 2.70
N LYS A 500 -5.35 -36.18 3.08
CA LYS A 500 -6.22 -35.90 4.23
C LYS A 500 -5.40 -36.10 5.50
N THR A 501 -5.04 -35.02 6.17
CA THR A 501 -4.30 -35.07 7.44
C THR A 501 -5.22 -35.14 8.67
N SER A 502 -6.52 -34.82 8.54
CA SER A 502 -7.50 -34.89 9.63
C SER A 502 -8.87 -35.41 9.17
N ASN A 503 -9.65 -35.97 10.11
CA ASN A 503 -11.01 -36.48 9.85
C ASN A 503 -12.07 -35.38 9.82
N ALA A 504 -11.77 -34.17 10.32
CA ALA A 504 -12.67 -33.03 10.32
C ALA A 504 -11.98 -31.80 9.69
N ASN A 505 -12.62 -31.24 8.65
CA ASN A 505 -12.09 -30.10 7.88
C ASN A 505 -12.73 -28.76 8.28
N SER A 506 -13.79 -28.78 9.07
CA SER A 506 -14.46 -27.58 9.54
C SER A 506 -15.28 -27.85 10.79
N TYR A 507 -15.58 -26.79 11.51
CA TYR A 507 -16.47 -26.79 12.66
C TYR A 507 -17.39 -25.57 12.59
N LYS A 508 -18.69 -25.79 12.83
CA LYS A 508 -19.69 -24.73 12.79
C LYS A 508 -19.68 -23.97 14.11
N GLY A 509 -19.51 -22.65 14.06
CA GLY A 509 -19.53 -21.83 15.29
C GLY A 509 -20.87 -21.92 16.04
N GLN A 510 -20.80 -21.82 17.37
CA GLN A 510 -21.96 -21.77 18.26
C GLN A 510 -22.66 -20.40 18.22
N LEU A 511 -21.95 -19.32 17.89
CA LEU A 511 -22.51 -17.97 17.74
C LEU A 511 -23.01 -17.72 16.30
N ARG A 512 -24.23 -17.19 16.19
CA ARG A 512 -24.82 -16.72 14.93
C ARG A 512 -25.37 -15.32 15.10
N ILE A 513 -25.09 -14.47 14.12
CA ILE A 513 -25.70 -13.14 14.01
C ILE A 513 -26.79 -13.25 12.96
N HIS A 514 -28.02 -12.92 13.35
CA HIS A 514 -29.21 -13.07 12.51
C HIS A 514 -29.46 -11.79 11.69
N SER A 515 -30.50 -11.03 12.05
CA SER A 515 -30.87 -9.77 11.40
C SER A 515 -30.19 -8.59 12.09
N VAL A 516 -29.87 -7.57 11.30
CA VAL A 516 -29.34 -6.29 11.76
C VAL A 516 -30.19 -5.23 11.09
N ASP A 517 -30.93 -4.47 11.89
CA ASP A 517 -31.90 -3.49 11.42
C ASP A 517 -31.52 -2.09 11.91
N CYS A 518 -31.47 -1.12 10.99
CA CYS A 518 -31.20 0.26 11.33
C CYS A 518 -32.45 0.92 11.91
N GLN A 519 -32.38 1.29 13.19
CA GLN A 519 -33.49 1.93 13.92
C GLN A 519 -33.50 3.45 13.81
N THR A 520 -32.52 4.07 13.15
CA THR A 520 -32.45 5.53 13.02
C THR A 520 -33.52 6.04 12.05
N SER A 521 -34.25 7.09 12.45
CA SER A 521 -35.27 7.74 11.65
C SER A 521 -34.67 8.79 10.71
N GLY A 522 -34.84 8.62 9.39
CA GLY A 522 -34.54 9.64 8.37
C GLY A 522 -33.18 9.48 7.65
N ARG A 523 -33.06 10.13 6.47
CA ARG A 523 -31.84 10.18 5.64
C ARG A 523 -30.71 11.04 6.23
N CYS A 524 -30.95 11.70 7.36
CA CYS A 524 -30.07 12.71 7.99
C CYS A 524 -28.67 12.16 8.38
N CYS A 525 -28.50 10.84 8.48
CA CYS A 525 -27.23 10.24 8.91
C CYS A 525 -26.30 9.81 7.77
N MET A 526 -26.65 10.07 6.50
CA MET A 526 -25.83 9.71 5.35
C MET A 526 -25.12 10.94 4.80
N LYS A 527 -23.80 11.03 4.99
CA LYS A 527 -22.95 11.93 4.20
C LYS A 527 -22.55 11.20 2.92
N GLU A 528 -22.75 11.84 1.76
CA GLU A 528 -22.39 11.26 0.47
C GLU A 528 -20.89 11.03 0.35
N GLY A 529 -20.52 9.77 0.08
CA GLY A 529 -19.29 9.33 -0.58
C GLY A 529 -17.95 9.69 0.07
N LEU A 530 -17.20 8.69 0.53
CA LEU A 530 -15.77 8.87 0.79
C LEU A 530 -15.01 8.86 -0.54
N ARG A 531 -14.24 9.92 -0.81
CA ARG A 531 -13.14 9.85 -1.79
C ARG A 531 -11.94 9.19 -1.11
N ALA A 532 -11.31 8.24 -1.81
CA ALA A 532 -10.13 7.51 -1.32
C ALA A 532 -8.84 8.36 -1.13
N GLY A 533 -8.95 9.67 -0.92
CA GLY A 533 -7.86 10.58 -0.55
C GLY A 533 -8.06 11.30 0.80
N GLU A 534 -9.18 11.07 1.50
CA GLU A 534 -9.48 11.70 2.80
C GLU A 534 -9.46 10.71 3.98
N ALA A 535 -9.14 9.44 3.72
CA ALA A 535 -8.92 8.44 4.76
C ALA A 535 -7.41 8.24 4.98
N TRP A 536 -6.92 8.94 6.00
CA TRP A 536 -5.55 8.97 6.54
C TRP A 536 -4.54 9.86 5.81
#